data_AF-A0A536SX88-F1
#
_entry.id   AF-A0A536SX88-F1
#
_cell.length_a   1.000
_cell.length_b   1.000
_cell.length_c   1.000
_cell.angle_alpha   90.00
_cell.angle_beta   90.00
_cell.angle_gamma   90.00
#
_symmetry.space_group_name_H-M   'P 1'
#
loop_
_entity.id
_entity.type
_entity.pdbx_description
1 polymer ?
#
loop_
_entity_poly.entity_id
_entity_poly.type
_entity_poly.pdbx_seq_one_letter_code
_entity_poly.pdbx_strand_id
1 'polypeptide(L)'
;MAFAGWVTEASARAALTKAGLNLDSLSRAAARRDFRPVATGITAAVQVRSALRHVESENVAARLPGRDQRLAAQAVLITAHWDHKGIGPAIRGDSIYNGAEDNASGVAAILGAAKALTGLPRPARSVVFVATTAEESGLLGSESYVQHPLIPLGQTAAVLNLDVTNVRGATRNIGALGRDRSTLGPVIAAAAQSEALTVEAKPDVRGSFFRSDHFPFARAGVPALSIFAGDDFVGRPKGWGEEQENLYNQQRYHQPSDEYQPTFRYDGMAQEVRVTVRTALAIATDPAMPRWLPSSEFQRPQP
;
A
#
# COMPACT_ATOMS: atom_id res chain seq x y z
N MET A 1 20.99 -7.59 17.82
CA MET A 1 19.59 -7.89 17.45
C MET A 1 18.72 -6.84 18.12
N ALA A 2 17.97 -6.07 17.35
CA ALA A 2 16.88 -5.25 17.87
C ALA A 2 15.58 -6.00 17.58
N PHE A 3 14.73 -6.19 18.58
CA PHE A 3 13.38 -6.73 18.37
C PHE A 3 12.39 -5.57 18.59
N ALA A 4 11.46 -5.43 17.64
CA ALA A 4 10.27 -4.61 17.84
C ALA A 4 9.12 -5.57 18.14
N GLY A 5 8.25 -5.17 19.06
CA GLY A 5 7.06 -5.93 19.42
C GLY A 5 5.91 -5.00 19.69
N TRP A 6 4.70 -5.47 19.42
CA TRP A 6 3.46 -4.75 19.68
C TRP A 6 2.65 -5.52 20.70
N VAL A 7 1.97 -4.78 21.56
CA VAL A 7 1.00 -5.31 22.53
C VAL A 7 -0.30 -4.53 22.35
N THR A 8 -1.43 -5.15 22.67
CA THR A 8 -2.70 -4.43 22.70
C THR A 8 -2.67 -3.34 23.78
N GLU A 9 -3.43 -2.25 23.59
CA GLU A 9 -3.49 -1.16 24.58
C GLU A 9 -3.87 -1.69 25.96
N ALA A 10 -4.85 -2.60 26.03
CA ALA A 10 -5.26 -3.24 27.27
C ALA A 10 -4.09 -3.96 27.97
N SER A 11 -3.28 -4.70 27.20
CA SER A 11 -2.11 -5.39 27.73
C SER A 11 -1.03 -4.42 28.20
N ALA A 12 -0.75 -3.36 27.43
CA ALA A 12 0.20 -2.31 27.79
C ALA A 12 -0.22 -1.61 29.08
N ARG A 13 -1.49 -1.21 29.18
CA ARG A 13 -2.06 -0.53 30.34
C ARG A 13 -1.97 -1.41 31.59
N ALA A 14 -2.34 -2.68 31.48
CA ALA A 14 -2.25 -3.64 32.58
C ALA A 14 -0.80 -3.85 33.04
N ALA A 15 0.15 -4.00 32.11
CA ALA A 15 1.56 -4.19 32.43
C ALA A 15 2.19 -2.95 33.08
N LEU A 16 1.96 -1.76 32.52
CA LEU A 16 2.48 -0.50 33.05
C LEU A 16 1.89 -0.16 34.41
N THR A 17 0.60 -0.43 34.63
CA THR A 17 -0.05 -0.19 35.93
C THR A 17 0.60 -1.03 37.03
N LYS A 18 0.98 -2.29 36.74
CA LYS A 18 1.74 -3.13 37.68
C LYS A 18 3.13 -2.56 38.00
N ALA A 19 3.71 -1.80 37.08
CA ALA A 19 4.97 -1.09 37.26
C ALA A 19 4.81 0.31 37.89
N GLY A 20 3.60 0.69 38.34
CA GLY A 20 3.33 2.01 38.89
C GLY A 20 3.32 3.13 37.84
N LEU A 21 3.20 2.78 36.56
CA LEU A 21 3.22 3.71 35.43
C LEU A 21 1.82 3.87 34.81
N ASN A 22 1.51 5.08 34.36
CA ASN A 22 0.26 5.39 33.68
C ASN A 22 0.49 5.56 32.17
N LEU A 23 -0.15 4.71 31.37
CA LEU A 23 -0.01 4.73 29.91
C LEU A 23 -0.39 6.09 29.30
N ASP A 24 -1.47 6.72 29.74
CA ASP A 24 -1.95 7.98 29.14
C ASP A 24 -0.96 9.12 29.35
N SER A 25 -0.36 9.21 30.54
CA SER A 25 0.68 10.18 30.85
C SER A 25 1.96 9.93 30.06
N LEU A 26 2.36 8.67 29.89
CA LEU A 26 3.52 8.29 29.07
C LEU A 26 3.28 8.61 27.60
N SER A 27 2.11 8.30 27.06
CA SER A 27 1.74 8.60 25.67
C SER A 27 1.75 10.12 25.40
N ARG A 28 1.22 10.93 26.33
CA ARG A 28 1.29 12.41 26.23
C ARG A 28 2.73 12.92 26.24
N ALA A 29 3.60 12.34 27.07
CA ALA A 29 5.01 12.71 27.10
C ALA A 29 5.74 12.29 25.82
N ALA A 30 5.43 11.10 25.28
CA ALA A 30 6.02 10.58 24.05
C ALA A 30 5.66 11.39 22.79
N ALA A 31 4.56 12.14 22.81
CA ALA A 31 4.15 13.01 21.72
C ALA A 31 5.01 14.29 21.59
N ARG A 32 5.96 14.54 22.50
CA ARG A 32 6.79 15.75 22.49
C ARG A 32 8.18 15.48 21.92
N ARG A 33 8.75 16.47 21.23
CA ARG A 33 10.10 16.38 20.61
C ARG A 33 11.23 16.18 21.63
N ASP A 34 11.03 16.61 22.87
CA ASP A 34 11.99 16.48 23.97
C ASP A 34 11.89 15.16 24.72
N PHE A 35 11.06 14.21 24.25
CA PHE A 35 10.85 12.94 24.92
C PHE A 35 12.16 12.20 25.21
N ARG A 36 12.21 11.60 26.40
CA ARG A 36 13.26 10.68 26.84
C ARG A 36 12.60 9.35 27.23
N PRO A 37 13.15 8.21 26.80
CA PRO A 37 12.63 6.90 27.18
C PRO A 37 12.51 6.75 28.71
N VAL A 38 11.41 6.17 29.16
CA VAL A 38 11.15 5.92 30.58
C VAL A 38 11.41 4.44 30.87
N ALA A 39 12.31 4.15 31.80
CA ALA A 39 12.56 2.79 32.26
C ALA A 39 11.32 2.26 33.00
N THR A 40 10.73 1.16 32.51
CA THR A 40 9.51 0.60 33.10
C THR A 40 9.76 -0.39 34.23
N GLY A 41 11.00 -0.89 34.38
CA GLY A 41 11.31 -1.99 35.30
C GLY A 41 10.69 -3.34 34.92
N ILE A 42 9.89 -3.40 33.85
CA ILE A 42 9.30 -4.62 33.33
C ILE A 42 10.39 -5.41 32.61
N THR A 43 10.59 -6.66 33.03
CA THR A 43 11.50 -7.60 32.36
C THR A 43 10.71 -8.62 31.56
N ALA A 44 11.22 -9.00 30.39
CA ALA A 44 10.65 -10.05 29.56
C ALA A 44 11.78 -10.98 29.11
N ALA A 45 11.57 -12.29 29.25
CA ALA A 45 12.46 -13.30 28.71
C ALA A 45 11.84 -13.83 27.40
N VAL A 46 12.57 -13.71 26.29
CA VAL A 46 12.12 -14.16 24.98
C VAL A 46 13.14 -15.15 24.42
N GLN A 47 12.69 -16.35 24.07
CA GLN A 47 13.49 -17.30 23.31
C GLN A 47 13.01 -17.27 21.85
N VAL A 48 13.89 -16.84 20.94
CA VAL A 48 13.63 -16.87 19.49
C VAL A 48 14.42 -18.02 18.89
N ARG A 49 13.72 -18.96 18.24
CA ARG A 49 14.33 -20.00 17.42
C ARG A 49 14.13 -19.62 15.96
N SER A 50 15.22 -19.32 15.26
CA SER A 50 15.19 -18.98 13.84
C SER A 50 15.90 -20.06 13.02
N ALA A 51 15.37 -20.31 11.82
CA ALA A 51 16.05 -21.05 10.78
C ALA A 51 16.19 -20.12 9.56
N LEU A 52 17.33 -20.17 8.89
CA LEU A 52 17.55 -19.42 7.67
C LEU A 52 17.31 -20.35 6.48
N ARG A 53 16.51 -19.88 5.53
CA ARG A 53 16.37 -20.49 4.21
C ARG A 53 16.68 -19.42 3.16
N HIS A 54 17.33 -19.83 2.08
CA HIS A 54 17.48 -18.98 0.90
C HIS A 54 16.35 -19.29 -0.06
N VAL A 55 15.77 -18.24 -0.61
CA VAL A 55 14.70 -18.31 -1.62
C VAL A 55 15.07 -17.31 -2.69
N GLU A 56 14.95 -17.74 -3.94
CA GLU A 56 15.08 -16.86 -5.10
C GLU A 56 13.68 -16.51 -5.59
N SER A 57 13.48 -15.24 -5.92
CA SER A 57 12.24 -14.72 -6.49
C SER A 57 12.53 -13.50 -7.32
N GLU A 58 11.64 -13.16 -8.24
CA GLU A 58 11.84 -12.08 -9.21
C GLU A 58 10.67 -11.09 -9.21
N ASN A 59 11.00 -9.81 -9.37
CA ASN A 59 10.03 -8.82 -9.81
C ASN A 59 9.77 -9.04 -11.30
N VAL A 60 8.51 -9.00 -11.71
CA VAL A 60 8.14 -9.08 -13.13
C VAL A 60 7.69 -7.70 -13.60
N ALA A 61 8.32 -7.17 -14.66
CA ALA A 61 8.03 -5.83 -15.15
C ALA A 61 7.66 -5.83 -16.64
N ALA A 62 6.71 -4.97 -17.01
CA ALA A 62 6.32 -4.71 -18.39
C ALA A 62 6.22 -3.21 -18.63
N ARG A 63 6.65 -2.75 -19.82
CA ARG A 63 6.65 -1.33 -20.18
C ARG A 63 5.74 -1.04 -21.37
N LEU A 64 4.82 -0.10 -21.18
CA LEU A 64 4.12 0.60 -22.26
C LEU A 64 4.92 1.86 -22.63
N PRO A 65 5.60 1.89 -23.80
CA PRO A 65 6.46 3.00 -24.16
C PRO A 65 5.65 4.27 -24.45
N GLY A 66 6.07 5.40 -23.85
CA GLY A 66 5.52 6.72 -24.13
C GLY A 66 5.69 7.14 -25.59
N ARG A 67 4.85 8.06 -26.06
CA ARG A 67 4.88 8.57 -27.44
C ARG A 67 5.78 9.79 -27.63
N ASP A 68 6.05 10.54 -26.58
CA ASP A 68 6.82 11.79 -26.66
C ASP A 68 8.31 11.49 -26.54
N GLN A 69 9.13 11.90 -27.50
CA GLN A 69 10.56 11.56 -27.52
C GLN A 69 11.35 12.10 -26.32
N ARG A 70 10.91 13.21 -25.73
CA ARG A 70 11.57 13.84 -24.57
C ARG A 70 11.11 13.21 -23.26
N LEU A 71 9.84 12.80 -23.18
CA LEU A 71 9.23 12.29 -21.94
C LEU A 71 9.18 10.76 -21.87
N ALA A 72 9.35 10.04 -22.98
CA ALA A 72 9.23 8.58 -23.00
C ALA A 72 10.28 7.85 -22.14
N ALA A 73 11.41 8.47 -21.83
CA ALA A 73 12.40 7.94 -20.89
C ALA A 73 11.94 8.01 -19.42
N GLN A 74 11.00 8.91 -19.11
CA GLN A 74 10.34 8.99 -17.81
C GLN A 74 9.16 8.02 -17.73
N ALA A 75 8.78 7.64 -16.51
CA ALA A 75 7.70 6.68 -16.31
C ALA A 75 6.79 6.98 -15.12
N VAL A 76 5.54 6.55 -15.23
CA VAL A 76 4.67 6.27 -14.09
C VAL A 76 4.73 4.76 -13.83
N LEU A 77 4.97 4.37 -12.59
CA LEU A 77 4.92 2.97 -12.18
C LEU A 77 3.53 2.63 -11.62
N ILE A 78 3.02 1.46 -12.01
CA ILE A 78 1.83 0.85 -11.41
C ILE A 78 2.27 -0.49 -10.81
N THR A 79 2.11 -0.65 -9.50
CA THR A 79 2.70 -1.77 -8.74
C THR A 79 1.65 -2.58 -8.01
N ALA A 80 1.91 -3.87 -7.83
CA ALA A 80 1.23 -4.77 -6.91
C ALA A 80 2.18 -5.95 -6.64
N HIS A 81 2.23 -6.48 -5.42
CA HIS A 81 3.03 -7.69 -5.21
C HIS A 81 2.27 -8.93 -5.66
N TRP A 82 3.01 -9.91 -6.17
CA TRP A 82 2.46 -11.18 -6.61
C TRP A 82 2.71 -12.32 -5.63
N ASP A 83 3.61 -12.14 -4.66
CA ASP A 83 3.80 -13.11 -3.59
C ASP A 83 2.71 -13.01 -2.54
N HIS A 84 2.54 -14.09 -1.80
CA HIS A 84 1.92 -14.11 -0.48
C HIS A 84 2.75 -15.07 0.40
N LYS A 85 2.19 -15.63 1.48
CA LYS A 85 2.95 -16.49 2.42
C LYS A 85 3.24 -17.91 1.93
N GLY A 86 2.58 -18.37 0.87
CA GLY A 86 2.79 -19.71 0.31
C GLY A 86 2.36 -20.82 1.28
N ILE A 87 3.25 -21.76 1.58
CA ILE A 87 2.97 -22.87 2.51
C ILE A 87 3.47 -22.50 3.91
N GLY A 88 2.55 -22.46 4.87
CA GLY A 88 2.82 -22.07 6.26
C GLY A 88 2.20 -23.02 7.30
N PRO A 89 2.17 -22.62 8.58
CA PRO A 89 1.50 -23.38 9.64
C PRO A 89 0.03 -23.65 9.28
N ALA A 90 -0.43 -24.88 9.52
CA ALA A 90 -1.81 -25.24 9.20
C ALA A 90 -2.80 -24.58 10.17
N ILE A 91 -3.85 -23.97 9.63
CA ILE A 91 -4.96 -23.40 10.39
C ILE A 91 -6.23 -24.13 9.97
N ARG A 92 -6.87 -24.80 10.93
CA ARG A 92 -8.05 -25.65 10.67
C ARG A 92 -7.82 -26.71 9.57
N GLY A 93 -6.59 -27.22 9.48
CA GLY A 93 -6.21 -28.27 8.54
C GLY A 93 -5.71 -27.78 7.18
N ASP A 94 -5.72 -26.48 6.92
CA ASP A 94 -5.20 -25.89 5.68
C ASP A 94 -3.88 -25.16 5.93
N SER A 95 -2.86 -25.47 5.13
CA SER A 95 -1.51 -24.89 5.23
C SER A 95 -1.18 -23.95 4.06
N ILE A 96 -2.07 -23.78 3.09
CA ILE A 96 -1.83 -22.97 1.90
C ILE A 96 -2.40 -21.58 2.14
N TYR A 97 -1.56 -20.56 2.01
CA TYR A 97 -1.93 -19.17 2.17
C TYR A 97 -2.07 -18.57 0.77
N ASN A 98 -3.24 -18.73 0.16
CA ASN A 98 -3.48 -18.43 -1.25
C ASN A 98 -3.41 -16.94 -1.61
N GLY A 99 -3.82 -16.05 -0.70
CA GLY A 99 -3.67 -14.61 -0.90
C GLY A 99 -4.61 -14.04 -1.97
N ALA A 100 -5.87 -14.48 -1.96
CA ALA A 100 -6.83 -14.11 -2.98
C ALA A 100 -7.16 -12.61 -2.98
N GLU A 101 -7.36 -12.02 -1.80
CA GLU A 101 -7.45 -10.57 -1.64
C GLU A 101 -6.04 -9.95 -1.54
N ASP A 102 -5.13 -10.54 -0.76
CA ASP A 102 -3.75 -10.09 -0.53
C ASP A 102 -2.74 -11.07 -1.17
N ASN A 103 -2.23 -10.85 -2.38
CA ASN A 103 -2.55 -9.73 -3.26
C ASN A 103 -2.74 -10.16 -4.71
N ALA A 104 -3.29 -11.37 -4.91
CA ALA A 104 -3.75 -11.81 -6.22
C ALA A 104 -4.76 -10.81 -6.83
N SER A 105 -5.54 -10.13 -5.99
CA SER A 105 -6.45 -9.06 -6.40
C SER A 105 -5.71 -7.86 -7.01
N GLY A 106 -4.61 -7.39 -6.39
CA GLY A 106 -3.76 -6.33 -6.93
C GLY A 106 -3.11 -6.73 -8.25
N VAL A 107 -2.63 -7.97 -8.36
CA VAL A 107 -2.12 -8.52 -9.63
C VAL A 107 -3.20 -8.50 -10.72
N ALA A 108 -4.42 -8.91 -10.40
CA ALA A 108 -5.55 -8.83 -11.34
C ALA A 108 -5.83 -7.37 -11.77
N ALA A 109 -5.73 -6.42 -10.83
CA ALA A 109 -5.94 -5.01 -11.08
C ALA A 109 -4.85 -4.39 -11.98
N ILE A 110 -3.55 -4.70 -11.77
CA ILE A 110 -2.48 -4.21 -12.66
C ILE A 110 -2.61 -4.78 -14.07
N LEU A 111 -3.04 -6.03 -14.21
CA LEU A 111 -3.30 -6.65 -15.52
C LEU A 111 -4.51 -5.99 -16.21
N GLY A 112 -5.56 -5.67 -15.44
CA GLY A 112 -6.71 -4.89 -15.92
C GLY A 112 -6.31 -3.49 -16.38
N ALA A 113 -5.46 -2.80 -15.61
CA ALA A 113 -4.92 -1.49 -15.96
C ALA A 113 -4.06 -1.55 -17.23
N ALA A 114 -3.20 -2.56 -17.38
CA ALA A 114 -2.39 -2.78 -18.57
C ALA A 114 -3.27 -2.99 -19.81
N LYS A 115 -4.27 -3.87 -19.71
CA LYS A 115 -5.25 -4.09 -20.79
C LYS A 115 -5.96 -2.79 -21.19
N ALA A 116 -6.43 -2.01 -20.22
CA ALA A 116 -7.09 -0.73 -20.50
C ALA A 116 -6.15 0.28 -21.19
N LEU A 117 -4.93 0.46 -20.67
CA LEU A 117 -3.96 1.42 -21.20
C LEU A 117 -3.48 1.08 -22.61
N THR A 118 -3.34 -0.21 -22.95
CA THR A 118 -2.99 -0.63 -24.32
C THR A 118 -4.09 -0.39 -25.35
N GLY A 119 -5.35 -0.24 -24.90
CA GLY A 119 -6.48 0.13 -25.74
C GLY A 119 -6.65 1.65 -25.94
N LEU A 120 -5.84 2.48 -25.28
CA LEU A 120 -5.91 3.94 -25.35
C LEU A 120 -4.72 4.53 -26.13
N PRO A 121 -4.80 5.79 -26.60
CA PRO A 121 -3.64 6.47 -27.15
C PRO A 121 -2.48 6.50 -26.16
N ARG A 122 -1.28 6.13 -26.61
CA ARG A 122 -0.08 6.08 -25.75
C ARG A 122 0.17 7.45 -25.09
N PRO A 123 0.42 7.52 -23.77
CA PRO A 123 0.70 8.77 -23.07
C PRO A 123 2.09 9.33 -23.43
N ALA A 124 2.41 10.54 -22.96
CA ALA A 124 3.70 11.17 -23.27
C ALA A 124 4.87 10.44 -22.59
N ARG A 125 4.79 10.20 -21.28
CA ARG A 125 5.69 9.31 -20.52
C ARG A 125 5.37 7.85 -20.74
N SER A 126 6.32 6.97 -20.45
CA SER A 126 6.03 5.54 -20.37
C SER A 126 5.15 5.21 -19.15
N VAL A 127 4.48 4.07 -19.20
CA VAL A 127 3.90 3.43 -18.02
C VAL A 127 4.60 2.10 -17.82
N VAL A 128 5.05 1.81 -16.60
CA VAL A 128 5.71 0.55 -16.25
C VAL A 128 4.86 -0.16 -15.22
N PHE A 129 4.44 -1.39 -15.52
CA PHE A 129 3.76 -2.27 -14.60
C PHE A 129 4.82 -3.12 -13.91
N VAL A 130 4.80 -3.18 -12.59
CA VAL A 130 5.77 -3.98 -11.81
C VAL A 130 4.99 -4.86 -10.84
N ALA A 131 5.00 -6.16 -11.11
CA ALA A 131 4.60 -7.16 -10.13
C ALA A 131 5.78 -7.43 -9.20
N THR A 132 5.76 -6.87 -8.01
CA THR A 132 6.81 -7.02 -7.00
C THR A 132 6.73 -8.38 -6.30
N THR A 133 7.83 -8.83 -5.70
CA THR A 133 7.87 -10.08 -4.93
C THR A 133 8.43 -9.86 -3.54
N ALA A 134 8.28 -10.84 -2.66
CA ALA A 134 8.76 -10.82 -1.28
C ALA A 134 8.34 -9.55 -0.51
N GLU A 135 7.14 -9.03 -0.80
CA GLU A 135 6.52 -7.94 -0.04
C GLU A 135 6.27 -8.39 1.40
N GLU A 136 5.70 -9.60 1.53
CA GLU A 136 5.35 -10.23 2.80
C GLU A 136 6.55 -10.54 3.69
N SER A 137 7.74 -10.54 3.08
CA SER A 137 9.03 -10.74 3.76
C SER A 137 9.75 -9.43 4.08
N GLY A 138 9.06 -8.29 3.95
CA GLY A 138 9.57 -6.97 4.29
C GLY A 138 9.93 -6.12 3.07
N LEU A 139 9.04 -6.06 2.07
CA LEU A 139 9.15 -5.18 0.89
C LEU A 139 10.39 -5.46 0.02
N LEU A 140 10.92 -6.69 0.04
CA LEU A 140 12.26 -6.97 -0.50
C LEU A 140 12.33 -6.77 -2.02
N GLY A 141 11.24 -7.05 -2.75
CA GLY A 141 11.17 -6.82 -4.19
C GLY A 141 11.19 -5.35 -4.56
N SER A 142 10.36 -4.51 -3.91
CA SER A 142 10.37 -3.07 -4.17
C SER A 142 11.67 -2.40 -3.70
N GLU A 143 12.25 -2.82 -2.57
CA GLU A 143 13.58 -2.41 -2.13
C GLU A 143 14.66 -2.75 -3.17
N SER A 144 14.62 -3.97 -3.70
CA SER A 144 15.54 -4.40 -4.77
C SER A 144 15.39 -3.53 -6.02
N TYR A 145 14.15 -3.23 -6.44
CA TYR A 145 13.91 -2.32 -7.58
C TYR A 145 14.49 -0.93 -7.31
N VAL A 146 14.27 -0.36 -6.13
CA VAL A 146 14.77 0.98 -5.77
C VAL A 146 16.31 1.02 -5.81
N GLN A 147 16.98 -0.06 -5.42
CA GLN A 147 18.44 -0.18 -5.48
C GLN A 147 18.96 -0.39 -6.91
N HIS A 148 18.20 -1.07 -7.76
CA HIS A 148 18.58 -1.41 -9.13
C HIS A 148 17.45 -1.05 -10.12
N PRO A 149 17.15 0.24 -10.29
CA PRO A 149 15.91 0.64 -10.94
C PRO A 149 15.97 0.49 -12.47
N LEU A 150 14.93 -0.11 -13.05
CA LEU A 150 14.77 -0.20 -14.52
C LEU A 150 14.60 1.19 -15.16
N ILE A 151 13.93 2.10 -14.46
CA ILE A 151 13.83 3.52 -14.80
C ILE A 151 14.50 4.31 -13.68
N PRO A 152 15.54 5.11 -13.95
CA PRO A 152 16.20 5.90 -12.90
C PRO A 152 15.17 6.64 -12.03
N LEU A 153 15.34 6.62 -10.70
CA LEU A 153 14.31 7.13 -9.79
C LEU A 153 13.97 8.60 -10.04
N GLY A 154 14.95 9.44 -10.43
CA GLY A 154 14.72 10.83 -10.83
C GLY A 154 13.92 11.00 -12.13
N GLN A 155 13.73 9.93 -12.90
CA GLN A 155 12.88 9.85 -14.09
C GLN A 155 11.56 9.11 -13.82
N THR A 156 11.34 8.62 -12.60
CA THR A 156 10.07 8.04 -12.18
C THR A 156 9.17 9.14 -11.62
N ALA A 157 8.09 9.45 -12.32
CA ALA A 157 7.18 10.55 -11.99
C ALA A 157 6.32 10.23 -10.76
N ALA A 158 5.82 8.99 -10.69
CA ALA A 158 5.03 8.52 -9.57
C ALA A 158 5.00 6.99 -9.50
N VAL A 159 4.64 6.47 -8.32
CA VAL A 159 4.26 5.06 -8.10
C VAL A 159 2.80 5.01 -7.66
N LEU A 160 2.00 4.19 -8.34
CA LEU A 160 0.60 3.91 -8.01
C LEU A 160 0.50 2.44 -7.61
N ASN A 161 0.37 2.18 -6.32
CA ASN A 161 0.36 0.83 -5.76
C ASN A 161 -1.07 0.33 -5.51
N LEU A 162 -1.32 -0.91 -5.90
CA LEU A 162 -2.58 -1.63 -5.75
C LEU A 162 -2.35 -2.86 -4.88
N ASP A 163 -2.88 -2.79 -3.68
CA ASP A 163 -2.67 -3.80 -2.64
C ASP A 163 -3.97 -4.00 -1.86
N VAL A 164 -4.49 -5.22 -1.91
CA VAL A 164 -5.83 -5.60 -1.44
C VAL A 164 -6.95 -4.78 -2.10
N THR A 165 -7.22 -5.07 -3.37
CA THR A 165 -8.23 -4.37 -4.17
C THR A 165 -9.68 -4.82 -3.89
N ASN A 166 -10.66 -3.98 -4.22
CA ASN A 166 -12.04 -4.17 -3.81
C ASN A 166 -12.79 -5.30 -4.54
N VAL A 167 -12.93 -6.44 -3.86
CA VAL A 167 -13.71 -7.61 -4.31
C VAL A 167 -15.13 -7.68 -3.72
N ARG A 168 -15.64 -6.59 -3.15
CA ARG A 168 -16.90 -6.56 -2.36
C ARG A 168 -18.03 -5.77 -3.02
N GLY A 169 -17.81 -5.21 -4.21
CA GLY A 169 -18.80 -4.47 -5.00
C GLY A 169 -18.52 -2.97 -5.04
N ALA A 170 -19.37 -2.23 -5.76
CA ALA A 170 -19.18 -0.82 -6.02
C ALA A 170 -19.27 0.05 -4.75
N THR A 171 -18.46 1.10 -4.70
CA THR A 171 -18.45 2.10 -3.63
C THR A 171 -18.78 3.49 -4.18
N ARG A 172 -19.05 4.44 -3.27
CA ARG A 172 -19.18 5.89 -3.54
C ARG A 172 -17.88 6.66 -3.25
N ASN A 173 -16.91 6.00 -2.65
CA ASN A 173 -15.61 6.54 -2.32
C ASN A 173 -14.48 5.52 -2.56
N ILE A 174 -13.25 6.02 -2.61
CA ILE A 174 -12.02 5.23 -2.63
C ILE A 174 -11.01 5.79 -1.65
N GLY A 175 -10.02 4.98 -1.28
CA GLY A 175 -8.87 5.38 -0.49
C GLY A 175 -7.63 5.68 -1.32
N ALA A 176 -6.80 6.62 -0.85
CA ALA A 176 -5.48 6.88 -1.43
C ALA A 176 -4.49 7.37 -0.36
N LEU A 177 -3.69 6.46 0.20
CA LEU A 177 -2.61 6.85 1.11
C LEU A 177 -1.55 7.64 0.32
N GLY A 178 -0.97 8.67 0.93
CA GLY A 178 0.01 9.56 0.28
C GLY A 178 -0.57 10.76 -0.48
N ARG A 179 -1.91 10.82 -0.64
CA ARG A 179 -2.59 11.94 -1.34
C ARG A 179 -2.32 13.31 -0.71
N ASP A 180 -2.05 13.34 0.58
CA ASP A 180 -1.84 14.52 1.41
C ASP A 180 -0.35 14.89 1.55
N ARG A 181 0.54 14.11 0.92
CA ARG A 181 1.99 14.29 0.99
C ARG A 181 2.59 14.88 -0.28
N SER A 182 1.91 14.77 -1.41
CA SER A 182 2.45 15.19 -2.71
C SER A 182 1.40 15.89 -3.57
N THR A 183 1.85 16.46 -4.70
CA THR A 183 0.95 17.01 -5.73
C THR A 183 0.09 15.96 -6.42
N LEU A 184 0.21 14.67 -6.07
CA LEU A 184 -0.64 13.60 -6.59
C LEU A 184 -2.07 13.65 -6.01
N GLY A 185 -2.28 14.28 -4.85
CA GLY A 185 -3.60 14.36 -4.21
C GLY A 185 -4.70 14.94 -5.09
N PRO A 186 -4.53 16.15 -5.66
CA PRO A 186 -5.49 16.72 -6.59
C PRO A 186 -5.69 15.85 -7.85
N VAL A 187 -4.63 15.17 -8.32
CA VAL A 187 -4.70 14.33 -9.52
C VAL A 187 -5.59 13.11 -9.30
N ILE A 188 -5.42 12.38 -8.19
CA ILE A 188 -6.29 11.24 -7.88
C ILE A 188 -7.71 11.69 -7.53
N ALA A 189 -7.88 12.85 -6.89
CA ALA A 189 -9.21 13.40 -6.62
C ALA A 189 -9.99 13.69 -7.91
N ALA A 190 -9.36 14.28 -8.92
CA ALA A 190 -9.98 14.52 -10.22
C ALA A 190 -10.30 13.21 -10.98
N ALA A 191 -9.40 12.23 -10.90
CA ALA A 191 -9.61 10.91 -11.48
C ALA A 191 -10.79 10.17 -10.82
N ALA A 192 -10.91 10.22 -9.49
CA ALA A 192 -12.03 9.66 -8.74
C ALA A 192 -13.35 10.36 -9.08
N GLN A 193 -13.34 11.69 -9.17
CA GLN A 193 -14.53 12.46 -9.53
C GLN A 193 -15.07 12.09 -10.92
N SER A 194 -14.19 11.72 -11.86
CA SER A 194 -14.56 11.23 -13.19
C SER A 194 -15.27 9.87 -13.17
N GLU A 195 -15.19 9.14 -12.06
CA GLU A 195 -15.92 7.90 -11.76
C GLU A 195 -17.10 8.14 -10.80
N ALA A 196 -17.46 9.40 -10.54
CA ALA A 196 -18.44 9.80 -9.53
C ALA A 196 -18.08 9.31 -8.11
N LEU A 197 -16.78 9.19 -7.83
CA LEU A 197 -16.23 8.77 -6.54
C LEU A 197 -15.63 9.97 -5.81
N THR A 198 -15.73 9.95 -4.48
CA THR A 198 -14.91 10.81 -3.62
C THR A 198 -13.64 10.07 -3.18
N VAL A 199 -12.59 10.80 -2.84
CA VAL A 199 -11.41 10.19 -2.20
C VAL A 199 -11.51 10.43 -0.70
N GLU A 200 -11.39 9.35 0.07
CA GLU A 200 -11.43 9.35 1.53
C GLU A 200 -10.32 10.23 2.12
N ALA A 201 -10.68 10.97 3.17
CA ALA A 201 -9.80 11.91 3.87
C ALA A 201 -9.63 11.56 5.36
N LYS A 202 -9.67 10.28 5.71
CA LYS A 202 -9.44 9.83 7.09
C LYS A 202 -7.95 9.90 7.44
N PRO A 203 -7.59 10.32 8.67
CA PRO A 203 -6.21 10.27 9.13
C PRO A 203 -5.66 8.82 9.14
N ASP A 204 -4.43 8.65 8.67
CA ASP A 204 -3.70 7.38 8.77
C ASP A 204 -3.15 7.17 10.19
N VAL A 205 -4.01 6.75 11.11
CA VAL A 205 -3.64 6.51 12.52
C VAL A 205 -2.87 5.20 12.72
N ARG A 206 -2.88 4.29 11.74
CA ARG A 206 -2.23 2.98 11.80
C ARG A 206 -0.84 2.97 11.15
N GLY A 207 -0.43 4.08 10.53
CA GLY A 207 0.81 4.15 9.77
C GLY A 207 0.78 3.26 8.52
N SER A 208 -0.40 3.04 7.94
CA SER A 208 -0.60 2.18 6.77
C SER A 208 0.22 2.64 5.56
N PHE A 209 0.52 3.94 5.42
CA PHE A 209 1.36 4.45 4.33
C PHE A 209 2.79 3.88 4.35
N PHE A 210 3.26 3.34 5.48
CA PHE A 210 4.63 2.85 5.64
C PHE A 210 4.76 1.33 5.45
N ARG A 211 3.72 0.66 4.94
CA ARG A 211 3.54 -0.80 5.09
C ARG A 211 3.30 -1.57 3.80
N SER A 212 3.58 -0.98 2.62
CA SER A 212 3.42 -1.67 1.33
C SER A 212 4.43 -1.14 0.30
N ASP A 213 4.48 -1.74 -0.88
CA ASP A 213 5.54 -1.58 -1.89
C ASP A 213 5.72 -0.17 -2.47
N HIS A 214 4.75 0.74 -2.29
CA HIS A 214 4.95 2.15 -2.61
C HIS A 214 5.98 2.83 -1.69
N PHE A 215 6.14 2.35 -0.46
CA PHE A 215 6.91 3.02 0.57
C PHE A 215 8.42 3.09 0.28
N PRO A 216 9.10 2.03 -0.19
CA PRO A 216 10.53 2.12 -0.55
C PRO A 216 10.80 3.20 -1.60
N PHE A 217 9.91 3.36 -2.57
CA PHE A 217 9.99 4.44 -3.56
C PHE A 217 9.78 5.82 -2.96
N ALA A 218 8.77 5.97 -2.09
CA ALA A 218 8.52 7.21 -1.36
C ALA A 218 9.74 7.63 -0.53
N ARG A 219 10.31 6.68 0.22
CA ARG A 219 11.54 6.86 1.00
C ARG A 219 12.73 7.24 0.12
N ALA A 220 12.80 6.71 -1.10
CA ALA A 220 13.81 7.04 -2.10
C ALA A 220 13.53 8.36 -2.87
N GLY A 221 12.42 9.03 -2.58
CA GLY A 221 12.09 10.37 -3.06
C GLY A 221 11.08 10.44 -4.20
N VAL A 222 10.49 9.32 -4.61
CA VAL A 222 9.48 9.26 -5.68
C VAL A 222 8.08 9.43 -5.09
N PRO A 223 7.29 10.45 -5.47
CA PRO A 223 5.90 10.58 -5.03
C PRO A 223 5.08 9.31 -5.29
N ALA A 224 4.37 8.83 -4.28
CA ALA A 224 3.66 7.56 -4.37
C ALA A 224 2.28 7.59 -3.74
N LEU A 225 1.37 6.77 -4.28
CA LEU A 225 0.04 6.52 -3.75
C LEU A 225 -0.16 5.03 -3.51
N SER A 226 -0.82 4.67 -2.42
CA SER A 226 -1.44 3.35 -2.25
C SER A 226 -2.94 3.51 -2.39
N ILE A 227 -3.53 2.92 -3.43
CA ILE A 227 -4.93 3.05 -3.76
C ILE A 227 -5.66 1.83 -3.21
N PHE A 228 -6.74 2.06 -2.46
CA PHE A 228 -7.47 1.00 -1.75
C PHE A 228 -8.99 1.27 -1.77
N ALA A 229 -9.75 0.26 -1.34
CA ALA A 229 -11.20 0.33 -1.29
C ALA A 229 -11.70 1.45 -0.36
N GLY A 230 -12.75 2.14 -0.77
CA GLY A 230 -13.53 2.95 0.16
C GLY A 230 -14.45 2.08 1.03
N ASP A 231 -15.14 2.72 1.98
CA ASP A 231 -16.02 2.06 2.95
C ASP A 231 -17.52 2.33 2.72
N ASP A 232 -17.89 3.22 1.79
CA ASP A 232 -19.28 3.57 1.45
C ASP A 232 -19.77 2.72 0.27
N PHE A 233 -20.21 1.50 0.56
CA PHE A 233 -20.67 0.53 -0.43
C PHE A 233 -22.10 0.82 -0.91
N VAL A 234 -22.28 0.82 -2.24
CA VAL A 234 -23.59 1.04 -2.86
C VAL A 234 -24.56 -0.09 -2.47
N GLY A 235 -25.73 0.29 -1.96
CA GLY A 235 -26.76 -0.67 -1.54
C GLY A 235 -26.48 -1.36 -0.21
N ARG A 236 -25.49 -0.89 0.56
CA ARG A 236 -25.18 -1.38 1.91
C ARG A 236 -25.45 -0.29 2.97
N PRO A 237 -25.78 -0.67 4.21
CA PRO A 237 -25.94 0.30 5.28
C PRO A 237 -24.60 0.93 5.67
N LYS A 238 -24.63 2.14 6.23
CA LYS A 238 -23.44 2.80 6.78
C LYS A 238 -22.75 1.90 7.81
N GLY A 239 -21.42 1.83 7.75
CA GLY A 239 -20.60 0.99 8.62
C GLY A 239 -20.37 -0.43 8.12
N TRP A 240 -21.11 -0.87 7.09
CA TRP A 240 -20.92 -2.21 6.52
C TRP A 240 -19.53 -2.41 5.94
N GLY A 241 -18.97 -1.42 5.24
CA GLY A 241 -17.61 -1.50 4.69
C GLY A 241 -16.54 -1.71 5.76
N GLU A 242 -16.61 -0.93 6.84
CA GLU A 242 -15.73 -1.05 8.01
C GLU A 242 -15.89 -2.41 8.70
N GLU A 243 -17.12 -2.91 8.82
CA GLU A 243 -17.38 -4.26 9.34
C GLU A 243 -16.71 -5.34 8.46
N GLN A 244 -16.82 -5.24 7.14
CA GLN A 244 -16.19 -6.20 6.23
C GLN A 244 -14.66 -6.13 6.26
N GLU A 245 -14.09 -4.92 6.36
CA GLU A 245 -12.65 -4.73 6.54
C GLU A 245 -12.17 -5.38 7.85
N ASN A 246 -12.92 -5.18 8.95
CA ASN A 246 -12.61 -5.80 10.24
C ASN A 246 -12.69 -7.33 10.18
N LEU A 247 -13.73 -7.88 9.53
CA LEU A 247 -13.87 -9.32 9.32
C LEU A 247 -12.71 -9.89 8.51
N TYR A 248 -12.31 -9.20 7.43
CA TYR A 248 -11.15 -9.57 6.63
C TYR A 248 -9.88 -9.61 7.49
N ASN A 249 -9.56 -8.52 8.18
CA ASN A 249 -8.37 -8.41 9.01
C ASN A 249 -8.30 -9.44 10.14
N GLN A 250 -9.46 -9.83 10.71
CA GLN A 250 -9.51 -10.78 11.82
C GLN A 250 -9.51 -12.24 11.38
N GLN A 251 -10.07 -12.54 10.19
CA GLN A 251 -10.40 -13.92 9.82
C GLN A 251 -9.70 -14.39 8.54
N ARG A 252 -9.21 -13.50 7.69
CA ARG A 252 -8.67 -13.83 6.36
C ARG A 252 -7.28 -13.27 6.11
N TYR A 253 -7.01 -12.02 6.50
CA TYR A 253 -5.71 -11.38 6.29
C TYR A 253 -4.57 -12.24 6.85
N HIS A 254 -3.63 -12.61 5.97
CA HIS A 254 -2.52 -13.50 6.30
C HIS A 254 -2.96 -14.84 6.91
N GLN A 255 -4.10 -15.38 6.47
CA GLN A 255 -4.61 -16.69 6.86
C GLN A 255 -4.82 -17.58 5.62
N PRO A 256 -4.87 -18.91 5.77
CA PRO A 256 -5.28 -19.81 4.70
C PRO A 256 -6.67 -19.48 4.15
N SER A 257 -7.56 -18.90 4.96
CA SER A 257 -8.90 -18.50 4.55
C SER A 257 -8.98 -17.27 3.64
N ASP A 258 -7.85 -16.65 3.26
CA ASP A 258 -7.84 -15.67 2.16
C ASP A 258 -7.92 -16.38 0.80
N GLU A 259 -9.11 -16.91 0.53
CA GLU A 259 -9.44 -17.70 -0.64
C GLU A 259 -10.33 -16.93 -1.61
N TYR A 260 -10.25 -17.32 -2.88
CA TYR A 260 -11.26 -16.91 -3.85
C TYR A 260 -12.64 -17.35 -3.35
N GLN A 261 -13.59 -16.41 -3.35
CA GLN A 261 -14.97 -16.71 -3.02
C GLN A 261 -15.85 -16.47 -4.25
N PRO A 262 -16.78 -17.40 -4.58
CA PRO A 262 -17.77 -17.19 -5.64
C PRO A 262 -18.65 -15.95 -5.43
N THR A 263 -18.68 -15.40 -4.21
CA THR A 263 -19.41 -14.20 -3.83
C THR A 263 -18.66 -12.90 -4.14
N PHE A 264 -17.42 -12.96 -4.64
CA PHE A 264 -16.66 -11.77 -5.01
C PHE A 264 -17.37 -10.96 -6.09
N ARG A 265 -17.37 -9.64 -5.89
CA ARG A 265 -17.98 -8.65 -6.79
C ARG A 265 -16.93 -7.61 -7.18
N TYR A 266 -16.51 -7.65 -8.43
CA TYR A 266 -15.38 -6.87 -8.93
C TYR A 266 -15.73 -5.46 -9.44
N ASP A 267 -16.97 -5.01 -9.25
CA ASP A 267 -17.40 -3.67 -9.66
C ASP A 267 -16.52 -2.58 -9.02
N GLY A 268 -16.16 -2.78 -7.75
CA GLY A 268 -15.27 -1.91 -6.98
C GLY A 268 -13.82 -1.95 -7.46
N MET A 269 -13.24 -3.14 -7.66
CA MET A 269 -11.92 -3.30 -8.28
C MET A 269 -11.87 -2.61 -9.65
N ALA A 270 -12.94 -2.71 -10.44
CA ALA A 270 -13.02 -2.03 -11.72
C ALA A 270 -13.05 -0.49 -11.56
N GLN A 271 -13.69 0.05 -10.52
CA GLN A 271 -13.60 1.47 -10.17
C GLN A 271 -12.16 1.87 -9.82
N GLU A 272 -11.48 1.10 -8.98
CA GLU A 272 -10.07 1.36 -8.59
C GLU A 272 -9.12 1.32 -9.78
N VAL A 273 -9.26 0.33 -10.67
CA VAL A 273 -8.48 0.24 -11.92
C VAL A 273 -8.73 1.47 -12.79
N ARG A 274 -9.99 1.87 -12.95
CA ARG A 274 -10.35 3.04 -13.77
C ARG A 274 -9.83 4.35 -13.19
N VAL A 275 -9.82 4.51 -11.87
CA VAL A 275 -9.19 5.66 -11.22
C VAL A 275 -7.68 5.62 -11.39
N THR A 276 -7.04 4.47 -11.14
CA THR A 276 -5.60 4.28 -11.31
C THR A 276 -5.13 4.61 -12.72
N VAL A 277 -5.84 4.12 -13.74
CA VAL A 277 -5.55 4.39 -15.15
C VAL A 277 -5.67 5.89 -15.46
N ARG A 278 -6.71 6.57 -14.97
CA ARG A 278 -6.87 8.02 -15.19
C ARG A 278 -5.80 8.83 -14.46
N THR A 279 -5.46 8.46 -13.23
CA THR A 279 -4.37 9.07 -12.48
C THR A 279 -3.04 8.88 -13.21
N ALA A 280 -2.74 7.66 -13.65
CA ALA A 280 -1.54 7.36 -14.42
C ALA A 280 -1.46 8.17 -15.72
N LEU A 281 -2.56 8.26 -16.48
CA LEU A 281 -2.61 9.03 -17.73
C LEU A 281 -2.42 10.53 -17.49
N ALA A 282 -3.06 11.09 -16.46
CA ALA A 282 -2.90 12.49 -16.11
C ALA A 282 -1.44 12.81 -15.77
N ILE A 283 -0.81 12.00 -14.91
CA ILE A 283 0.60 12.15 -14.56
C ILE A 283 1.49 11.92 -15.78
N ALA A 284 1.22 10.91 -16.60
CA ALA A 284 2.04 10.58 -17.76
C ALA A 284 1.91 11.59 -18.92
N THR A 285 0.92 12.49 -18.87
CA THR A 285 0.68 13.52 -19.89
C THR A 285 1.15 14.90 -19.46
N ASP A 286 1.18 15.19 -18.16
CA ASP A 286 1.61 16.50 -17.63
C ASP A 286 3.11 16.73 -17.89
N PRO A 287 3.55 17.78 -18.59
CA PRO A 287 4.99 18.02 -18.78
C PRO A 287 5.77 18.20 -17.46
N ALA A 288 5.12 18.60 -16.37
CA ALA A 288 5.75 18.72 -15.05
C ALA A 288 5.87 17.37 -14.32
N MET A 289 6.91 17.22 -13.51
CA MET A 289 7.05 16.10 -12.57
C MET A 289 6.23 16.38 -11.30
N PRO A 290 5.55 15.37 -10.73
CA PRO A 290 4.98 15.47 -9.39
C PRO A 290 6.05 15.80 -8.34
N ARG A 291 5.63 16.47 -7.27
CA ARG A 291 6.52 16.92 -6.18
C ARG A 291 5.92 16.61 -4.82
N TRP A 292 6.78 16.42 -3.83
CA TRP A 292 6.37 16.42 -2.42
C TRP A 292 5.88 17.81 -2.01
N LEU A 293 4.87 17.85 -1.15
CA LEU A 293 4.41 19.10 -0.53
C LEU A 293 5.42 19.57 0.52
N PRO A 294 5.49 20.87 0.82
CA PRO A 294 6.37 21.40 1.87
C PRO A 294 6.14 20.81 3.26
N SER A 295 4.94 20.28 3.52
CA SER A 295 4.57 19.65 4.78
C SER A 295 4.95 18.17 4.85
N SER A 296 5.40 17.56 3.75
CA SER A 296 5.71 16.13 3.73
C SER A 296 7.08 15.84 4.35
N GLU A 297 7.10 14.78 5.15
CA GLU A 297 8.29 14.14 5.70
C GLU A 297 9.27 13.64 4.62
N PHE A 298 8.81 13.45 3.38
CA PHE A 298 9.63 13.03 2.24
C PHE A 298 10.19 14.21 1.43
N GLN A 299 9.85 15.46 1.78
CA GLN A 299 10.44 16.62 1.14
C GLN A 299 11.93 16.67 1.48
N ARG A 300 12.78 16.48 0.48
CA ARG A 300 14.22 16.72 0.64
C ARG A 300 14.49 18.23 0.66
N PRO A 301 15.41 18.71 1.52
CA PRO A 301 15.90 20.08 1.43
C PRO A 301 16.40 20.32 0.01
N GLN A 302 15.99 21.43 -0.63
CA GLN A 302 16.65 21.84 -1.86
C GLN A 302 18.09 22.25 -1.52
N PRO A 303 19.08 21.87 -2.36
CA PRO A 303 20.46 22.28 -2.18
C PRO A 303 20.62 23.81 -2.27
#